data_AF-A0A9D9EK74-F1
#
_entry.id   AF-A0A9D9EK74-F1
#
_cell.length_a   1.000
_cell.length_b   1.000
_cell.length_c   1.000
_cell.angle_alpha   90.00
_cell.angle_beta   90.00
_cell.angle_gamma   90.00
#
_symmetry.space_group_name_H-M   'P 1'
#
loop_
_entity.id
_entity.type
_entity.pdbx_description
1 polymer ?
#
loop_
_entity_poly.entity_id
_entity_poly.type
_entity_poly.pdbx_seq_one_letter_code
_entity_poly.pdbx_strand_id
1 'polypeptide(L)'
;MTWKLKLAAAACLLYLVPACDTIENTTGDNGSQSGETVDDNPGTDPDGPGQPEEAEKTLIYYDNLDREKANVAYYLDQGSGFVNATGPGAAGTAYSGPGISVRSSYSSRGYDGASGVNALNFGFDNRKVLISGITLAPGQNVLEFSFGATPPSGKFSGGESLKLYVDFDNGSDMAHELEYTVVQGTSTWGLATAVFEITGGTPSNLSFTLLARDKSTKVDDFRLMATTARAEQNIAYKEKADYKWAEMPEARVQNPAYKYVTHYTTTVVSKKTVRNYSACYDTERHNPVWVAYPCHACYTEGWGRTSPDPWRPDPMFDENEQSIIYPSDYENWPWDDNGGKPSDTHYYWSNLSWDSNGFTKGHLLRSDDRRGAGKEINIQTFYPTNIAPEEFLYPDIHAQLESLLSENWVCSDTVYVVSGCWYDSSAEVKVRDASNWSDPTEGLSKECVVPNYQFKLYLRTRSGSTGKAIQECRADELMAIGFWLPQNLDGAPTVEGGDIAGFARSVDQIEELTEEEFEFFPEAPAEVKASYNLSDWGL
;
A
#
# COMPACT_ATOMS: atom_id res chain seq x y z
N MET A 1 34.57 -40.56 5.15
CA MET A 1 34.47 -40.63 3.68
C MET A 1 33.69 -39.41 3.21
N THR A 2 34.35 -38.26 3.04
CA THR A 2 34.79 -37.67 1.75
C THR A 2 33.65 -37.27 0.79
N TRP A 3 33.24 -36.01 0.91
CA TRP A 3 32.99 -34.96 -0.10
C TRP A 3 32.50 -35.34 -1.51
N LYS A 4 31.49 -34.60 -2.01
CA LYS A 4 31.64 -33.67 -3.16
C LYS A 4 30.42 -32.77 -3.38
N LEU A 5 30.61 -31.48 -3.08
CA LEU A 5 29.90 -30.35 -3.67
C LEU A 5 30.20 -30.29 -5.18
N LYS A 6 29.20 -30.01 -6.02
CA LYS A 6 29.40 -29.57 -7.41
C LYS A 6 29.17 -28.06 -7.49
N LEU A 7 30.26 -27.30 -7.57
CA LEU A 7 30.31 -25.99 -8.21
C LEU A 7 30.45 -26.23 -9.73
N ALA A 8 29.72 -25.47 -10.53
CA ALA A 8 30.00 -25.30 -11.96
C ALA A 8 30.25 -23.82 -12.23
N ALA A 9 31.39 -23.52 -12.83
CA ALA A 9 31.80 -22.21 -13.31
C ALA A 9 32.17 -22.30 -14.79
N ALA A 10 31.98 -21.17 -15.49
CA ALA A 10 32.45 -20.75 -16.83
C ALA A 10 31.25 -20.33 -17.71
N ALA A 11 31.24 -19.18 -18.41
CA ALA A 11 32.37 -18.49 -19.01
C ALA A 11 32.20 -16.96 -19.09
N CYS A 12 33.34 -16.27 -19.03
CA CYS A 12 33.58 -14.86 -19.31
C CYS A 12 33.30 -14.47 -20.77
N LEU A 13 32.85 -13.23 -21.00
CA LEU A 13 33.22 -12.45 -22.18
C LEU A 13 33.72 -11.07 -21.71
N LEU A 14 35.01 -10.80 -21.92
CA LEU A 14 35.63 -9.48 -21.84
C LEU A 14 35.42 -8.76 -23.17
N TYR A 15 35.08 -7.47 -23.14
CA TYR A 15 35.36 -6.55 -24.24
C TYR A 15 36.43 -5.55 -23.80
N LEU A 16 37.49 -5.50 -24.60
CA LEU A 16 38.69 -4.69 -24.45
C LEU A 16 38.49 -3.27 -24.99
N VAL A 17 39.03 -2.31 -24.24
CA VAL A 17 39.36 -0.93 -24.64
C VAL A 17 40.59 -0.95 -25.56
N PRO A 18 40.70 -0.07 -26.59
CA PRO A 18 41.99 0.28 -27.16
C PRO A 18 42.50 1.61 -26.61
N ALA A 19 43.78 1.58 -26.24
CA ALA A 19 44.58 2.71 -25.78
C ALA A 19 45.06 3.60 -26.93
N CYS A 20 45.36 4.83 -26.54
CA CYS A 20 46.14 5.87 -27.20
C CYS A 20 47.46 5.34 -27.79
N ASP A 21 47.89 5.89 -28.94
CA ASP A 21 49.30 6.22 -29.14
C ASP A 21 49.57 7.21 -30.29
N THR A 22 50.48 8.13 -29.96
CA THR A 22 51.54 8.77 -30.78
C THR A 22 51.26 9.89 -31.77
N ILE A 23 51.96 10.98 -31.46
CA ILE A 23 52.34 12.17 -32.23
C ILE A 23 53.42 11.79 -33.24
N GLU A 24 53.29 12.23 -34.49
CA GLU A 24 54.42 12.41 -35.40
C GLU A 24 54.44 13.81 -36.02
N ASN A 25 55.63 14.39 -35.93
CA ASN A 25 56.07 15.68 -36.45
C ASN A 25 56.30 15.57 -37.96
N THR A 26 55.79 16.51 -38.75
CA THR A 26 56.30 16.74 -40.11
C THR A 26 56.70 18.20 -40.29
N THR A 27 57.96 18.32 -40.68
CA THR A 27 58.76 19.51 -40.98
C THR A 27 58.30 20.27 -42.23
N GLY A 28 58.31 21.61 -42.11
CA GLY A 28 58.99 22.54 -43.02
C GLY A 28 58.44 22.76 -44.44
N ASP A 29 58.03 23.99 -44.73
CA ASP A 29 58.55 24.69 -45.91
C ASP A 29 58.55 26.23 -45.72
N ASN A 30 59.56 26.87 -46.30
CA ASN A 30 59.88 28.30 -46.21
C ASN A 30 59.13 29.12 -47.27
N GLY A 31 58.73 30.34 -46.92
CA GLY A 31 58.26 31.35 -47.88
C GLY A 31 58.39 32.76 -47.32
N SER A 32 59.19 33.57 -48.00
CA SER A 32 59.79 34.84 -47.56
C SER A 32 58.93 36.09 -47.75
N GLN A 33 59.15 37.06 -46.84
CA GLN A 33 59.21 38.52 -47.03
C GLN A 33 58.05 39.30 -47.67
N SER A 34 57.49 40.25 -46.92
CA SER A 34 57.78 41.69 -47.08
C SER A 34 57.10 42.50 -45.98
N GLY A 35 57.81 43.43 -45.36
CA GLY A 35 57.30 44.26 -44.27
C GLY A 35 56.54 45.50 -44.74
N GLU A 36 55.69 46.00 -43.86
CA GLU A 36 55.31 47.41 -43.76
C GLU A 36 54.90 47.70 -42.31
N THR A 37 55.22 48.91 -41.87
CA THR A 37 55.23 49.32 -40.46
C THR A 37 54.07 50.27 -40.12
N VAL A 38 53.60 50.17 -38.87
CA VAL A 38 52.95 51.20 -38.01
C VAL A 38 51.43 51.43 -38.20
N ASP A 39 50.64 51.10 -37.16
CA ASP A 39 49.98 52.13 -36.32
C ASP A 39 49.49 51.57 -34.97
N ASP A 40 49.80 52.32 -33.90
CA ASP A 40 49.44 52.07 -32.49
C ASP A 40 48.05 52.66 -32.16
N ASN A 41 47.12 51.87 -31.61
CA ASN A 41 46.32 52.18 -30.40
C ASN A 41 45.32 51.03 -30.05
N PRO A 42 44.77 50.93 -28.82
CA PRO A 42 44.70 49.68 -28.08
C PRO A 42 43.26 49.13 -28.04
N GLY A 43 43.06 47.96 -28.61
CA GLY A 43 41.83 47.19 -28.42
C GLY A 43 41.94 46.36 -27.15
N THR A 44 41.08 46.64 -26.18
CA THR A 44 40.85 45.76 -25.02
C THR A 44 40.46 44.37 -25.51
N ASP A 45 41.31 43.40 -25.24
CA ASP A 45 40.98 41.98 -25.34
C ASP A 45 39.94 41.63 -24.26
N PRO A 46 38.71 41.20 -24.61
CA PRO A 46 37.70 40.84 -23.64
C PRO A 46 37.61 39.33 -23.44
N ASP A 47 38.65 38.53 -23.69
CA ASP A 47 38.58 37.08 -23.47
C ASP A 47 39.54 36.62 -22.37
N GLY A 48 39.19 36.97 -21.12
CA GLY A 48 39.57 36.16 -19.96
C GLY A 48 38.77 34.85 -19.95
N PRO A 49 39.30 33.75 -19.39
CA PRO A 49 38.58 32.48 -19.34
C PRO A 49 37.26 32.69 -18.60
N GLY A 50 36.14 32.36 -19.27
CA GLY A 50 34.80 32.49 -18.72
C GLY A 50 34.71 31.85 -17.34
N GLN A 51 34.32 32.66 -16.36
CA GLN A 51 33.99 32.21 -15.02
C GLN A 51 32.94 31.09 -15.12
N PRO A 52 33.07 29.96 -14.41
CA PRO A 52 32.07 28.89 -14.48
C PRO A 52 30.70 29.48 -14.17
N GLU A 53 29.75 29.27 -15.08
CA GLU A 53 28.38 29.74 -14.94
C GLU A 53 27.79 29.18 -13.65
N GLU A 54 27.37 30.06 -12.74
CA GLU A 54 26.83 29.68 -11.43
C GLU A 54 25.51 28.95 -11.64
N ALA A 55 25.33 27.80 -10.99
CA ALA A 55 24.11 27.01 -11.14
C ALA A 55 22.87 27.82 -10.76
N GLU A 56 21.87 27.82 -11.63
CA GLU A 56 20.59 28.46 -11.35
C GLU A 56 19.86 27.70 -10.25
N LYS A 57 19.17 28.43 -9.37
CA LYS A 57 18.41 27.87 -8.25
C LYS A 57 17.03 28.53 -8.15
N THR A 58 15.98 27.71 -8.10
CA THR A 58 14.60 28.16 -7.93
C THR A 58 14.01 27.56 -6.66
N LEU A 59 13.44 28.40 -5.78
CA LEU A 59 12.87 27.97 -4.51
C LEU A 59 11.64 27.10 -4.71
N ILE A 60 11.62 25.93 -4.05
CA ILE A 60 10.44 25.06 -3.95
C ILE A 60 9.86 25.15 -2.54
N TYR A 61 10.70 24.94 -1.53
CA TYR A 61 10.30 24.89 -0.13
C TYR A 61 11.37 25.51 0.76
N TYR A 62 10.94 26.29 1.74
CA TYR A 62 11.81 26.81 2.78
C TYR A 62 11.06 26.94 4.09
N ASP A 63 11.64 26.43 5.18
CA ASP A 63 11.12 26.58 6.52
C ASP A 63 12.27 26.76 7.51
N ASN A 64 12.30 27.93 8.13
CA ASN A 64 13.28 28.28 9.16
C ASN A 64 12.76 28.06 10.58
N LEU A 65 11.59 27.44 10.74
CA LEU A 65 11.02 27.04 12.03
C LEU A 65 10.78 28.19 13.03
N ASP A 66 10.82 29.44 12.57
CA ASP A 66 10.92 30.63 13.42
C ASP A 66 9.60 31.44 13.52
N ARG A 67 8.45 30.87 13.11
CA ARG A 67 7.17 31.61 13.09
C ARG A 67 6.80 32.13 14.48
N GLU A 68 6.84 31.25 15.49
CA GLU A 68 6.65 31.61 16.89
C GLU A 68 7.79 31.10 17.75
N LYS A 69 8.38 31.98 18.56
CA LYS A 69 9.46 31.61 19.47
C LYS A 69 8.98 30.63 20.54
N ALA A 70 9.65 29.49 20.68
CA ALA A 70 9.40 28.50 21.73
C ALA A 70 9.95 28.96 23.10
N ASN A 71 9.25 29.90 23.75
CA ASN A 71 9.64 30.45 25.06
C ASN A 71 9.83 29.36 26.16
N VAL A 72 9.07 28.27 26.05
CA VAL A 72 9.24 27.03 26.81
C VAL A 72 9.39 25.91 25.80
N ALA A 73 10.33 24.99 26.02
CA ALA A 73 10.49 23.84 25.13
C ALA A 73 9.23 22.96 25.13
N TYR A 74 8.77 22.57 23.95
CA TYR A 74 7.64 21.67 23.75
C TYR A 74 7.99 20.60 22.71
N TYR A 75 7.25 19.50 22.70
CA TYR A 75 7.43 18.44 21.71
C TYR A 75 6.75 18.81 20.39
N LEU A 76 7.33 18.38 19.27
CA LEU A 76 6.87 18.69 17.91
C LEU A 76 5.42 18.25 17.67
N ASP A 77 4.98 17.18 18.34
CA ASP A 77 3.61 16.66 18.30
C ASP A 77 2.60 17.44 19.16
N GLN A 78 3.05 18.44 19.94
CA GLN A 78 2.18 19.27 20.79
C GLN A 78 1.68 20.54 20.09
N GLY A 79 2.22 20.89 18.93
CA GLY A 79 1.77 22.07 18.17
C GLY A 79 2.70 22.44 17.03
N SER A 80 2.19 23.25 16.09
CA SER A 80 2.88 23.65 14.86
C SER A 80 3.29 25.12 14.82
N GLY A 81 3.31 25.81 15.97
CA GLY A 81 3.60 27.26 16.03
C GLY A 81 4.99 27.65 15.51
N PHE A 82 5.93 26.70 15.47
CA PHE A 82 7.25 26.89 14.88
C PHE A 82 7.23 26.93 13.34
N VAL A 83 6.31 26.20 12.69
CA VAL A 83 6.31 26.02 11.23
C VAL A 83 6.15 27.36 10.52
N ASN A 84 7.16 27.73 9.74
CA ASN A 84 7.22 28.95 8.94
C ASN A 84 7.48 28.62 7.45
N ALA A 85 6.82 27.57 6.97
CA ALA A 85 6.99 27.07 5.62
C ALA A 85 6.55 28.09 4.56
N THR A 86 7.41 28.29 3.57
CA THR A 86 7.24 29.20 2.43
C THR A 86 7.72 28.55 1.13
N GLY A 87 7.34 29.13 -0.01
CA GLY A 87 7.65 28.61 -1.34
C GLY A 87 6.44 27.94 -2.01
N PRO A 88 6.50 27.75 -3.34
CA PRO A 88 5.38 27.21 -4.11
C PRO A 88 5.00 25.78 -3.70
N GLY A 89 5.96 25.00 -3.19
CA GLY A 89 5.78 23.62 -2.75
C GLY A 89 5.26 23.43 -1.33
N ALA A 90 5.07 24.52 -0.57
CA ALA A 90 4.90 24.46 0.89
C ALA A 90 3.46 24.22 1.38
N ALA A 91 2.44 24.41 0.53
CA ALA A 91 1.05 24.51 0.96
C ALA A 91 0.50 23.25 1.67
N GLY A 92 0.96 22.06 1.27
CA GLY A 92 0.54 20.77 1.84
C GLY A 92 1.47 20.22 2.92
N THR A 93 2.47 21.00 3.36
CA THR A 93 3.55 20.46 4.17
C THR A 93 3.15 20.17 5.61
N ALA A 94 3.66 19.07 6.16
CA ALA A 94 3.44 18.66 7.54
C ALA A 94 4.73 18.12 8.17
N TYR A 95 4.82 18.24 9.49
CA TYR A 95 5.91 17.72 10.29
C TYR A 95 5.43 16.60 11.21
N SER A 96 6.25 15.56 11.34
CA SER A 96 6.07 14.51 12.35
C SER A 96 7.42 14.15 12.97
N GLY A 97 7.42 13.89 14.27
CA GLY A 97 8.65 13.57 15.00
C GLY A 97 8.37 13.26 16.46
N PRO A 98 7.85 12.06 16.77
CA PRO A 98 7.60 11.66 18.15
C PRO A 98 8.84 11.83 19.04
N GLY A 99 8.68 12.60 20.12
CA GLY A 99 9.76 12.89 21.07
C GLY A 99 10.78 13.94 20.61
N ILE A 100 10.67 14.50 19.40
CA ILE A 100 11.48 15.64 18.97
C ILE A 100 10.97 16.90 19.67
N SER A 101 11.87 17.73 20.19
CA SER A 101 11.48 18.98 20.89
C SER A 101 11.85 20.22 20.09
N VAL A 102 10.96 21.20 20.03
CA VAL A 102 11.22 22.55 19.52
C VAL A 102 11.81 23.40 20.63
N ARG A 103 12.94 24.07 20.37
CA ARG A 103 13.67 24.82 21.41
C ARG A 103 14.27 26.11 20.89
N SER A 104 14.02 27.22 21.59
CA SER A 104 14.63 28.50 21.25
C SER A 104 16.01 28.76 21.88
N SER A 105 16.54 27.80 22.64
CA SER A 105 17.88 27.89 23.24
C SER A 105 18.99 27.42 22.31
N TYR A 106 18.62 26.88 21.14
CA TYR A 106 19.52 26.30 20.16
C TYR A 106 19.42 27.01 18.81
N SER A 107 19.35 28.33 18.81
CA SER A 107 19.39 29.13 17.58
C SER A 107 20.57 28.75 16.69
N SER A 108 20.27 28.45 15.43
CA SER A 108 21.29 28.20 14.41
C SER A 108 22.09 29.47 14.13
N ARG A 109 23.32 29.32 13.60
CA ARG A 109 24.25 30.45 13.34
C ARG A 109 25.51 30.03 12.61
N GLY A 110 26.09 30.98 11.88
CA GLY A 110 27.48 30.88 11.40
C GLY A 110 27.66 30.15 10.09
N TYR A 111 26.59 29.78 9.40
CA TYR A 111 26.58 29.36 7.99
C TYR A 111 25.63 30.26 7.20
N ASP A 112 25.72 30.21 5.87
CA ASP A 112 24.85 31.01 5.00
C ASP A 112 23.39 30.56 5.09
N GLY A 113 22.48 31.50 5.31
CA GLY A 113 21.06 31.22 5.51
C GLY A 113 20.67 30.75 6.93
N ALA A 114 21.58 30.77 7.91
CA ALA A 114 21.26 30.42 9.30
C ALA A 114 20.18 31.34 9.90
N SER A 115 19.11 30.75 10.47
CA SER A 115 18.08 31.47 11.23
C SER A 115 18.35 31.43 12.74
N GLY A 116 17.50 32.03 13.56
CA GLY A 116 17.94 32.59 14.85
C GLY A 116 17.05 32.32 16.04
N VAL A 117 15.88 31.71 15.85
CA VAL A 117 14.88 31.66 16.91
C VAL A 117 14.73 30.27 17.49
N ASN A 118 14.38 29.26 16.69
CA ASN A 118 14.11 27.90 17.12
C ASN A 118 15.08 26.91 16.48
N ALA A 119 15.09 25.68 16.98
CA ALA A 119 15.66 24.52 16.30
C ALA A 119 14.95 23.25 16.79
N LEU A 120 14.93 22.22 15.94
CA LEU A 120 14.47 20.89 16.35
C LEU A 120 15.62 20.16 17.03
N ASN A 121 15.38 19.69 18.26
CA ASN A 121 16.34 18.90 19.03
C ASN A 121 15.86 17.45 19.14
N PHE A 122 16.70 16.53 18.69
CA PHE A 122 16.41 15.10 18.69
C PHE A 122 16.46 14.49 20.09
N GLY A 123 17.29 15.03 20.98
CA GLY A 123 17.46 14.56 22.36
C GLY A 123 18.22 13.22 22.48
N PHE A 124 17.82 12.21 21.71
CA PHE A 124 18.40 10.87 21.67
C PHE A 124 18.68 10.43 20.24
N ASP A 125 19.53 9.41 20.10
CA ASP A 125 19.77 8.66 18.87
C ASP A 125 18.53 7.87 18.44
N ASN A 126 18.47 7.49 17.16
CA ASN A 126 17.36 6.78 16.50
C ASN A 126 16.00 7.49 16.54
N ARG A 127 15.98 8.81 16.79
CA ARG A 127 14.79 9.63 16.57
C ARG A 127 14.79 10.23 15.18
N LYS A 128 13.60 10.47 14.63
CA LYS A 128 13.43 11.02 13.29
C LYS A 128 12.50 12.23 13.26
N VAL A 129 12.79 13.14 12.35
CA VAL A 129 11.86 14.18 11.88
C VAL A 129 11.50 13.84 10.44
N LEU A 130 10.20 13.83 10.14
CA LEU A 130 9.63 13.72 8.81
C LEU A 130 9.06 15.08 8.42
N ILE A 131 9.44 15.55 7.23
CA ILE A 131 8.81 16.66 6.51
C ILE A 131 8.11 16.04 5.30
N SER A 132 6.79 16.08 5.27
CA SER A 132 5.99 15.46 4.20
C SER A 132 5.19 16.50 3.41
N GLY A 133 4.74 16.14 2.21
CA GLY A 133 3.80 16.94 1.43
C GLY A 133 4.42 18.15 0.72
N ILE A 134 5.72 18.10 0.41
CA ILE A 134 6.36 19.14 -0.42
C ILE A 134 6.01 18.85 -1.88
N THR A 135 5.28 19.75 -2.55
CA THR A 135 4.87 19.54 -3.95
C THR A 135 5.94 20.02 -4.94
N LEU A 136 6.07 19.30 -6.07
CA LEU A 136 6.92 19.68 -7.20
C LEU A 136 6.08 20.10 -8.41
N ALA A 137 6.58 21.09 -9.15
CA ALA A 137 6.09 21.40 -10.49
C ALA A 137 6.75 20.47 -11.54
N PRO A 138 6.07 20.18 -12.66
CA PRO A 138 6.64 19.35 -13.72
C PRO A 138 8.03 19.82 -14.18
N GLY A 139 8.95 18.87 -14.35
CA GLY A 139 10.32 19.15 -14.80
C GLY A 139 11.31 19.51 -13.68
N GLN A 140 10.86 19.66 -12.44
CA GLN A 140 11.74 19.87 -11.27
C GLN A 140 12.39 18.54 -10.83
N ASN A 141 13.32 18.03 -11.64
CA ASN A 141 13.94 16.73 -11.42
C ASN A 141 15.32 16.80 -10.77
N VAL A 142 16.05 17.90 -10.95
CA VAL A 142 17.37 18.11 -10.33
C VAL A 142 17.20 19.05 -9.15
N LEU A 143 17.46 18.53 -7.95
CA LEU A 143 17.07 19.13 -6.68
C LEU A 143 18.27 19.29 -5.75
N GLU A 144 18.25 20.37 -4.98
CA GLU A 144 19.18 20.63 -3.88
C GLU A 144 18.37 20.75 -2.58
N PHE A 145 18.58 19.81 -1.65
CA PHE A 145 18.03 19.88 -0.30
C PHE A 145 19.12 20.26 0.70
N SER A 146 18.88 21.30 1.50
CA SER A 146 19.82 21.77 2.52
C SER A 146 19.15 22.03 3.85
N PHE A 147 19.96 21.94 4.91
CA PHE A 147 19.56 22.20 6.28
C PHE A 147 20.78 22.52 7.16
N GLY A 148 20.58 23.35 8.17
CA GLY A 148 21.56 23.56 9.23
C GLY A 148 21.54 22.43 10.24
N ALA A 149 22.71 22.01 10.73
CA ALA A 149 22.78 21.04 11.82
C ALA A 149 23.96 21.29 12.77
N THR A 150 23.79 20.88 14.03
CA THR A 150 24.88 20.85 15.01
C THR A 150 24.81 19.60 15.91
N PRO A 151 25.95 18.91 16.15
CA PRO A 151 26.01 17.75 17.02
C PRO A 151 25.94 18.16 18.50
N PRO A 152 25.86 17.21 19.45
CA PRO A 152 25.97 17.51 20.88
C PRO A 152 27.30 18.17 21.28
N SER A 153 28.39 17.85 20.59
CA SER A 153 29.72 18.36 20.86
C SER A 153 30.57 18.41 19.60
N GLY A 154 31.48 19.38 19.50
CA GLY A 154 32.34 19.56 18.32
C GLY A 154 31.62 20.28 17.18
N LYS A 155 32.19 20.19 15.98
CA LYS A 155 31.61 20.74 14.76
C LYS A 155 30.83 19.65 14.01
N PHE A 156 29.75 20.02 13.35
CA PHE A 156 28.97 19.10 12.53
C PHE A 156 29.78 18.61 11.33
N SER A 157 30.08 17.32 11.22
CA SER A 157 30.88 16.74 10.12
C SER A 157 30.08 15.89 9.14
N GLY A 158 28.78 15.63 9.38
CA GLY A 158 27.89 14.94 8.45
C GLY A 158 27.48 13.53 8.87
N GLY A 159 27.40 12.61 7.89
CA GLY A 159 26.61 11.37 7.88
C GLY A 159 26.78 10.35 9.02
N GLU A 160 27.76 10.52 9.90
CA GLU A 160 27.89 9.72 11.13
C GLU A 160 26.89 10.13 12.20
N SER A 161 26.52 11.42 12.28
CA SER A 161 25.64 11.97 13.33
C SER A 161 24.16 12.04 12.92
N LEU A 162 23.89 12.11 11.61
CA LEU A 162 22.55 12.32 11.05
C LEU A 162 22.46 11.71 9.64
N LYS A 163 21.42 10.92 9.38
CA LYS A 163 21.11 10.39 8.05
C LYS A 163 19.94 11.15 7.43
N LEU A 164 19.97 11.33 6.11
CA LEU A 164 18.93 11.98 5.33
C LEU A 164 18.32 10.94 4.38
N TYR A 165 16.99 10.91 4.30
CA TYR A 165 16.26 10.08 3.35
C TYR A 165 15.26 10.93 2.57
N VAL A 166 15.04 10.57 1.31
CA VAL A 166 13.94 11.07 0.48
C VAL A 166 12.97 9.93 0.16
N ASP A 167 11.69 10.27 0.10
CA ASP A 167 10.59 9.36 -0.24
C ASP A 167 9.53 10.09 -1.09
N PHE A 168 8.83 9.34 -1.92
CA PHE A 168 7.75 9.81 -2.79
C PHE A 168 6.35 9.54 -2.17
N ASP A 169 6.28 8.67 -1.14
CA ASP A 169 5.03 8.18 -0.52
C ASP A 169 4.81 8.69 0.93
N ASN A 170 4.91 10.01 1.12
CA ASN A 170 4.60 10.69 2.38
C ASN A 170 5.36 10.18 3.63
N GLY A 171 6.59 9.67 3.46
CA GLY A 171 7.50 9.32 4.54
C GLY A 171 7.26 7.94 5.14
N SER A 172 6.56 7.06 4.43
CA SER A 172 6.23 5.71 4.94
C SER A 172 7.42 4.75 4.92
N ASP A 173 8.37 4.92 3.99
CA ASP A 173 9.37 3.87 3.71
C ASP A 173 10.85 4.28 3.88
N MET A 174 11.19 5.54 4.23
CA MET A 174 12.59 6.03 4.29
C MET A 174 13.43 5.47 3.11
N ALA A 175 12.83 5.49 1.91
CA ALA A 175 13.17 4.55 0.84
C ALA A 175 14.56 4.77 0.25
N HIS A 176 15.01 6.02 0.18
CA HIS A 176 16.28 6.37 -0.46
C HIS A 176 17.13 7.23 0.47
N GLU A 177 18.26 6.68 0.95
CA GLU A 177 19.25 7.45 1.69
C GLU A 177 19.96 8.42 0.74
N LEU A 178 20.05 9.70 1.13
CA LEU A 178 20.78 10.72 0.40
C LEU A 178 22.13 10.98 1.06
N GLU A 179 23.18 10.97 0.24
CA GLU A 179 24.47 11.53 0.64
C GLU A 179 24.40 13.06 0.58
N TYR A 180 25.09 13.71 1.52
CA TYR A 180 25.17 15.17 1.58
C TYR A 180 26.57 15.61 2.00
N THR A 181 26.98 16.78 1.51
CA THR A 181 28.21 17.44 1.92
C THR A 181 27.94 18.45 3.04
N VAL A 182 28.98 18.81 3.81
CA VAL A 182 28.85 19.77 4.91
C VAL A 182 29.83 20.92 4.73
N VAL A 183 29.30 22.13 4.61
CA VAL A 183 30.06 23.37 4.70
C VAL A 183 30.11 23.81 6.16
N GLN A 184 31.31 23.87 6.72
CA GLN A 184 31.51 24.25 8.12
C GLN A 184 31.17 25.71 8.36
N GLY A 185 30.35 25.96 9.38
CA GLY A 185 30.13 27.31 9.85
C GLY A 185 31.28 27.86 10.70
N THR A 186 31.17 29.15 11.01
CA THR A 186 32.02 29.84 12.00
C THR A 186 31.71 29.39 13.44
N SER A 187 30.62 28.64 13.64
CA SER A 187 30.18 28.08 14.92
C SER A 187 30.32 26.55 14.96
N THR A 188 29.60 25.88 15.87
CA THR A 188 29.45 24.40 15.89
C THR A 188 28.44 23.90 14.84
N TRP A 189 27.68 24.81 14.24
CA TRP A 189 26.75 24.50 13.16
C TRP A 189 27.47 24.39 11.82
N GLY A 190 26.93 23.54 10.95
CA GLY A 190 27.30 23.45 9.54
C GLY A 190 26.05 23.38 8.67
N LEU A 191 26.20 23.75 7.40
CA LEU A 191 25.16 23.62 6.38
C LEU A 191 25.37 22.29 5.66
N ALA A 192 24.40 21.38 5.78
CA ALA A 192 24.32 20.16 5.00
C ALA A 192 23.67 20.45 3.64
N THR A 193 24.15 19.83 2.57
CA THR A 193 23.55 19.98 1.23
C THR A 193 23.65 18.68 0.44
N ALA A 194 22.51 18.20 -0.06
CA ALA A 194 22.39 17.06 -0.97
C ALA A 194 21.91 17.56 -2.33
N VAL A 195 22.64 17.26 -3.40
CA VAL A 195 22.20 17.49 -4.79
C VAL A 195 21.93 16.16 -5.46
N PHE A 196 20.71 15.97 -5.94
CA PHE A 196 20.25 14.70 -6.52
C PHE A 196 19.33 14.92 -7.71
N GLU A 197 19.29 13.94 -8.60
CA GLU A 197 18.36 13.92 -9.74
C GLU A 197 17.33 12.81 -9.56
N ILE A 198 16.07 13.14 -9.79
CA ILE A 198 14.98 12.19 -9.87
C ILE A 198 14.81 11.76 -11.33
N THR A 199 14.93 10.47 -11.59
CA THR A 199 14.82 9.86 -12.92
C THR A 199 13.50 9.11 -13.06
N GLY A 200 12.98 8.93 -14.27
CA GLY A 200 11.74 8.18 -14.52
C GLY A 200 10.43 8.98 -14.37
N GLY A 201 10.51 10.28 -14.08
CA GLY A 201 9.37 11.21 -14.03
C GLY A 201 9.54 12.25 -12.93
N THR A 202 8.66 13.24 -12.87
CA THR A 202 8.60 14.19 -11.74
C THR A 202 7.51 13.75 -10.75
N PRO A 203 7.85 13.34 -9.51
CA PRO A 203 6.83 13.01 -8.51
C PRO A 203 6.04 14.26 -8.11
N SER A 204 4.76 14.11 -7.84
CA SER A 204 3.93 15.25 -7.43
C SER A 204 4.23 15.72 -6.00
N ASN A 205 4.78 14.83 -5.16
CA ASN A 205 5.10 15.09 -3.77
C ASN A 205 6.44 14.46 -3.37
N LEU A 206 7.14 15.12 -2.45
CA LEU A 206 8.33 14.63 -1.78
C LEU A 206 8.17 14.68 -0.27
N SER A 207 8.88 13.77 0.38
CA SER A 207 9.08 13.76 1.82
C SER A 207 10.56 13.58 2.15
N PHE A 208 11.02 14.27 3.20
CA PHE A 208 12.37 14.12 3.72
C PHE A 208 12.33 13.62 5.15
N THR A 209 13.13 12.61 5.45
CA THR A 209 13.33 12.12 6.82
C THR A 209 14.76 12.36 7.25
N LEU A 210 14.94 13.03 8.39
CA LEU A 210 16.22 13.15 9.06
C LEU A 210 16.24 12.23 10.27
N LEU A 211 17.23 11.33 10.35
CA LEU A 211 17.37 10.32 11.40
C LEU A 211 18.66 10.55 12.19
N ALA A 212 18.54 10.86 13.49
CA ALA A 212 19.70 11.05 14.34
C ALA A 212 20.39 9.72 14.66
N ARG A 213 21.72 9.74 14.57
CA ARG A 213 22.60 8.67 15.05
C ARG A 213 23.31 9.03 16.35
N ASP A 214 23.44 10.34 16.61
CA ASP A 214 23.95 10.87 17.86
C ASP A 214 22.85 11.45 18.75
N LYS A 215 23.11 11.42 20.07
CA LYS A 215 22.21 12.02 21.05
C LYS A 215 22.24 13.54 20.91
N SER A 216 21.07 14.16 20.90
CA SER A 216 20.93 15.62 20.93
C SER A 216 21.59 16.35 19.75
N THR A 217 21.58 15.77 18.55
CA THR A 217 21.72 16.54 17.31
C THR A 217 20.58 17.56 17.21
N LYS A 218 20.85 18.74 16.66
CA LYS A 218 19.84 19.76 16.36
C LYS A 218 19.89 20.13 14.90
N VAL A 219 18.74 20.48 14.35
CA VAL A 219 18.57 20.85 12.94
C VAL A 219 17.66 22.06 12.81
N ASP A 220 17.86 22.79 11.73
CA ASP A 220 17.14 24.03 11.41
C ASP A 220 17.24 24.35 9.89
N ASP A 221 16.51 25.37 9.42
CA ASP A 221 16.62 25.96 8.08
C ASP A 221 16.49 24.98 6.91
N PHE A 222 15.40 24.21 6.87
CA PHE A 222 15.14 23.29 5.78
C PHE A 222 14.85 24.04 4.48
N ARG A 223 15.54 23.68 3.40
CA ARG A 223 15.36 24.30 2.08
C ARG A 223 15.43 23.26 0.97
N LEU A 224 14.50 23.34 0.03
CA LEU A 224 14.51 22.59 -1.22
C LEU A 224 14.49 23.56 -2.39
N MET A 225 15.43 23.38 -3.31
CA MET A 225 15.55 24.17 -4.54
C MET A 225 15.55 23.24 -5.75
N ALA A 226 14.92 23.65 -6.86
CA ALA A 226 15.27 23.13 -8.17
C ALA A 226 16.58 23.78 -8.61
N THR A 227 17.49 23.03 -9.23
CA THR A 227 18.79 23.57 -9.64
C THR A 227 19.30 23.00 -10.96
N THR A 228 20.15 23.75 -11.65
CA THR A 228 20.93 23.25 -12.80
C THR A 228 22.30 22.70 -12.40
N ALA A 229 22.62 22.65 -11.10
CA ALA A 229 23.84 22.02 -10.60
C ALA A 229 23.90 20.55 -10.99
N ARG A 230 25.10 20.03 -11.21
CA ARG A 230 25.30 18.60 -11.47
C ARG A 230 24.85 17.78 -10.27
N ALA A 231 23.90 16.87 -10.46
CA ALA A 231 23.51 15.91 -9.45
C ALA A 231 24.66 14.95 -9.10
N GLU A 232 24.82 14.68 -7.81
CA GLU A 232 25.84 13.76 -7.30
C GLU A 232 25.31 12.32 -7.21
N GLN A 233 23.99 12.16 -7.23
CA GLN A 233 23.28 10.89 -7.08
C GLN A 233 21.95 10.91 -7.83
N ASN A 234 21.53 9.73 -8.31
CA ASN A 234 20.27 9.54 -9.04
C ASN A 234 19.31 8.70 -8.22
N ILE A 235 18.05 9.13 -8.15
CA ILE A 235 16.96 8.43 -7.46
C ILE A 235 15.93 8.06 -8.52
N ALA A 236 15.64 6.76 -8.67
CA ALA A 236 14.64 6.30 -9.60
C ALA A 236 13.24 6.51 -9.01
N TYR A 237 12.44 7.35 -9.68
CA TYR A 237 11.01 7.47 -9.45
C TYR A 237 10.27 6.67 -10.53
N LYS A 238 9.29 5.90 -10.09
CA LYS A 238 8.32 5.27 -10.97
C LYS A 238 6.97 5.82 -10.57
N GLU A 239 6.32 6.54 -11.48
CA GLU A 239 4.96 6.98 -11.26
C GLU A 239 4.10 5.77 -10.92
N LYS A 240 3.40 5.85 -9.78
CA LYS A 240 2.50 4.79 -9.36
C LYS A 240 1.34 4.78 -10.35
N ALA A 241 1.32 3.77 -11.22
CA ALA A 241 0.23 3.57 -12.15
C ALA A 241 -1.08 3.43 -11.36
N ASP A 242 -2.12 4.12 -11.84
CA ASP A 242 -3.47 4.07 -11.27
C ASP A 242 -4.17 2.79 -11.75
N TYR A 243 -3.81 1.67 -11.12
CA TYR A 243 -4.42 0.38 -11.41
C TYR A 243 -5.76 0.22 -10.73
N LYS A 244 -6.72 -0.42 -11.41
CA LYS A 244 -7.92 -0.89 -10.71
C LYS A 244 -7.50 -1.96 -9.69
N TRP A 245 -8.37 -2.21 -8.73
CA TRP A 245 -8.21 -3.33 -7.84
C TRP A 245 -8.38 -4.63 -8.63
N ALA A 246 -7.30 -5.42 -8.66
CA ALA A 246 -7.17 -6.63 -9.45
C ALA A 246 -8.33 -7.62 -9.31
N GLU A 247 -8.86 -7.79 -8.10
CA GLU A 247 -9.95 -8.72 -7.81
C GLU A 247 -11.34 -8.15 -8.09
N MET A 248 -11.48 -6.87 -8.42
CA MET A 248 -12.79 -6.24 -8.57
C MET A 248 -13.50 -6.82 -9.81
N PRO A 249 -14.63 -7.54 -9.64
CA PRO A 249 -15.37 -8.04 -10.78
C PRO A 249 -16.01 -6.90 -11.57
N GLU A 250 -16.03 -7.02 -12.90
CA GLU A 250 -16.69 -6.06 -13.80
C GLU A 250 -18.04 -6.63 -14.25
N ALA A 251 -19.13 -5.96 -13.90
CA ALA A 251 -20.48 -6.42 -14.28
C ALA A 251 -20.68 -6.30 -15.79
N ARG A 252 -20.99 -7.42 -16.45
CA ARG A 252 -21.36 -7.48 -17.87
C ARG A 252 -22.86 -7.33 -18.06
N VAL A 253 -23.64 -7.76 -17.06
CA VAL A 253 -25.09 -7.61 -17.02
C VAL A 253 -25.48 -6.64 -15.90
N GLN A 254 -26.34 -5.68 -16.22
CA GLN A 254 -26.85 -4.73 -15.24
C GLN A 254 -28.07 -5.31 -14.54
N ASN A 255 -28.04 -5.37 -13.22
CA ASN A 255 -29.17 -5.76 -12.39
C ASN A 255 -29.50 -4.64 -11.39
N PRO A 256 -30.70 -4.04 -11.45
CA PRO A 256 -31.07 -2.94 -10.55
C PRO A 256 -31.21 -3.34 -9.08
N ALA A 257 -31.33 -4.65 -8.78
CA ALA A 257 -31.31 -5.17 -7.41
C ALA A 257 -29.90 -5.19 -6.82
N TYR A 258 -28.85 -5.02 -7.63
CA TYR A 258 -27.48 -5.08 -7.14
C TYR A 258 -27.03 -3.77 -6.54
N LYS A 259 -26.55 -3.86 -5.31
CA LYS A 259 -25.91 -2.77 -4.57
C LYS A 259 -24.44 -3.10 -4.35
N TYR A 260 -23.57 -2.21 -4.83
CA TYR A 260 -22.12 -2.35 -4.71
C TYR A 260 -21.61 -1.52 -3.54
N VAL A 261 -20.77 -2.13 -2.71
CA VAL A 261 -20.28 -1.54 -1.47
C VAL A 261 -18.78 -1.76 -1.31
N THR A 262 -18.10 -0.87 -0.63
CA THR A 262 -16.69 -1.03 -0.26
C THR A 262 -16.47 -0.58 1.17
N HIS A 263 -15.95 -1.49 1.99
CA HIS A 263 -15.67 -1.25 3.39
C HIS A 263 -14.19 -0.95 3.56
N TYR A 264 -13.89 0.15 4.26
CA TYR A 264 -12.54 0.52 4.66
C TYR A 264 -12.35 0.27 6.14
N THR A 265 -11.10 0.02 6.53
CA THR A 265 -10.73 -0.21 7.92
C THR A 265 -9.31 0.30 8.20
N THR A 266 -8.92 0.27 9.47
CA THR A 266 -7.56 0.58 9.91
C THR A 266 -6.88 -0.71 10.35
N THR A 267 -5.72 -0.99 9.76
CA THR A 267 -4.85 -2.12 10.14
C THR A 267 -4.44 -2.04 11.61
N VAL A 268 -4.21 -3.20 12.24
CA VAL A 268 -4.11 -3.30 13.69
C VAL A 268 -2.83 -2.69 14.23
N VAL A 269 -1.68 -2.98 13.63
CA VAL A 269 -0.37 -2.55 14.11
C VAL A 269 0.12 -1.34 13.31
N SER A 270 0.08 -1.41 11.98
CA SER A 270 0.61 -0.36 11.10
C SER A 270 -0.27 0.89 11.01
N LYS A 271 -1.52 0.81 11.48
CA LYS A 271 -2.49 1.94 11.53
C LYS A 271 -2.76 2.59 10.17
N LYS A 272 -2.53 1.86 9.09
CA LYS A 272 -2.86 2.28 7.73
C LYS A 272 -4.36 2.10 7.48
N THR A 273 -4.99 3.09 6.87
CA THR A 273 -6.32 2.95 6.26
C THR A 273 -6.20 2.09 5.02
N VAL A 274 -6.92 0.97 4.98
CA VAL A 274 -6.93 0.02 3.87
C VAL A 274 -8.36 -0.34 3.50
N ARG A 275 -8.59 -0.74 2.25
CA ARG A 275 -9.82 -1.43 1.87
C ARG A 275 -9.85 -2.78 2.58
N ASN A 276 -10.94 -3.09 3.26
CA ASN A 276 -11.17 -4.39 3.87
C ASN A 276 -11.66 -5.41 2.83
N TYR A 277 -12.81 -5.12 2.23
CA TYR A 277 -13.38 -5.83 1.10
C TYR A 277 -14.34 -4.92 0.32
N SER A 278 -14.67 -5.33 -0.89
CA SER A 278 -15.80 -4.81 -1.67
C SER A 278 -16.80 -5.93 -1.90
N ALA A 279 -18.08 -5.61 -2.04
CA ALA A 279 -19.10 -6.61 -2.29
C ALA A 279 -20.14 -6.12 -3.29
N CYS A 280 -20.74 -7.07 -4.01
CA CYS A 280 -22.01 -6.92 -4.69
C CYS A 280 -23.05 -7.71 -3.90
N TYR A 281 -24.14 -7.04 -3.56
CA TYR A 281 -25.23 -7.59 -2.78
C TYR A 281 -26.54 -7.46 -3.53
N ASP A 282 -27.35 -8.51 -3.55
CA ASP A 282 -28.67 -8.51 -4.16
C ASP A 282 -29.73 -8.16 -3.11
N THR A 283 -30.32 -6.98 -3.24
CA THR A 283 -31.31 -6.46 -2.29
C THR A 283 -32.70 -7.09 -2.45
N GLU A 284 -32.97 -7.84 -3.52
CA GLU A 284 -34.21 -8.60 -3.68
C GLU A 284 -34.06 -10.03 -3.14
N ARG A 285 -32.88 -10.65 -3.35
CA ARG A 285 -32.56 -11.97 -2.77
C ARG A 285 -32.17 -11.91 -1.31
N HIS A 286 -31.83 -10.72 -0.81
CA HIS A 286 -31.29 -10.48 0.53
C HIS A 286 -30.08 -11.36 0.85
N ASN A 287 -29.18 -11.52 -0.11
CA ASN A 287 -27.92 -12.25 0.06
C ASN A 287 -26.81 -11.68 -0.84
N PRO A 288 -25.53 -11.91 -0.48
CA PRO A 288 -24.40 -11.49 -1.29
C PRO A 288 -24.34 -12.22 -2.64
N VAL A 289 -23.89 -11.52 -3.68
CA VAL A 289 -23.56 -12.09 -5.00
C VAL A 289 -22.06 -12.42 -5.04
N TRP A 290 -21.21 -11.47 -4.65
CA TRP A 290 -19.77 -11.70 -4.47
C TRP A 290 -19.16 -10.74 -3.45
N VAL A 291 -18.04 -11.16 -2.88
CA VAL A 291 -17.15 -10.39 -2.02
C VAL A 291 -15.72 -10.52 -2.57
N ALA A 292 -15.12 -9.38 -2.88
CA ALA A 292 -13.81 -9.27 -3.48
C ALA A 292 -12.83 -8.61 -2.49
N TYR A 293 -11.71 -9.28 -2.23
CA TYR A 293 -10.76 -8.85 -1.23
C TYR A 293 -9.31 -9.28 -1.50
N PRO A 294 -8.33 -8.48 -1.02
CA PRO A 294 -6.94 -8.87 -1.05
C PRO A 294 -6.58 -9.64 0.25
N CYS A 295 -5.59 -10.52 0.13
CA CYS A 295 -4.95 -11.23 1.22
C CYS A 295 -3.45 -10.91 1.20
N HIS A 296 -3.00 -10.28 2.28
CA HIS A 296 -1.61 -9.85 2.49
C HIS A 296 -1.34 -9.73 3.99
N ALA A 297 -0.07 -9.80 4.41
CA ALA A 297 0.32 -9.80 5.82
C ALA A 297 -0.23 -8.63 6.65
N CYS A 298 -0.52 -7.48 6.03
CA CYS A 298 -1.09 -6.32 6.70
C CYS A 298 -2.52 -6.57 7.25
N TYR A 299 -3.27 -7.53 6.69
CA TYR A 299 -4.61 -7.89 7.14
C TYR A 299 -4.60 -8.84 8.35
N THR A 300 -3.44 -9.43 8.67
CA THR A 300 -3.25 -10.40 9.75
C THR A 300 -2.31 -9.90 10.85
N GLU A 301 -2.05 -8.59 10.93
CA GLU A 301 -1.20 -7.98 11.96
C GLU A 301 -1.76 -8.14 13.39
N GLY A 302 -3.07 -8.32 13.51
CA GLY A 302 -3.75 -8.54 14.78
C GLY A 302 -3.71 -10.00 15.24
N TRP A 303 -4.39 -10.26 16.36
CA TRP A 303 -4.54 -11.60 16.91
C TRP A 303 -6.00 -11.98 17.04
N GLY A 304 -6.28 -13.23 16.67
CA GLY A 304 -7.54 -13.92 16.92
C GLY A 304 -8.74 -13.39 16.13
N ARG A 305 -9.77 -14.24 16.15
CA ARG A 305 -11.14 -13.98 15.73
C ARG A 305 -11.91 -13.29 16.86
N THR A 306 -12.85 -12.42 16.51
CA THR A 306 -13.75 -11.81 17.51
C THR A 306 -14.65 -12.87 18.15
N SER A 307 -14.77 -12.84 19.48
CA SER A 307 -15.63 -13.72 20.26
C SER A 307 -16.21 -12.95 21.45
N PRO A 308 -17.54 -13.01 21.72
CA PRO A 308 -18.56 -13.67 20.91
C PRO A 308 -18.73 -13.00 19.54
N ASP A 309 -19.38 -13.70 18.61
CA ASP A 309 -19.56 -13.25 17.23
C ASP A 309 -20.30 -11.91 17.19
N PRO A 310 -19.74 -10.87 16.55
CA PRO A 310 -20.29 -9.52 16.55
C PRO A 310 -21.36 -9.31 15.48
N TRP A 311 -22.27 -10.28 15.27
CA TRP A 311 -23.35 -10.18 14.27
C TRP A 311 -24.10 -8.86 14.40
N ARG A 312 -24.14 -8.07 13.33
CA ARG A 312 -24.74 -6.72 13.30
C ARG A 312 -25.09 -6.31 11.87
N PRO A 313 -26.01 -5.36 11.65
CA PRO A 313 -26.32 -4.87 10.31
C PRO A 313 -25.09 -4.27 9.64
N ASP A 314 -25.04 -4.37 8.31
CA ASP A 314 -24.15 -3.54 7.51
C ASP A 314 -24.68 -2.10 7.54
N PRO A 315 -23.90 -1.13 8.04
CA PRO A 315 -24.35 0.26 8.15
C PRO A 315 -24.54 0.96 6.79
N MET A 316 -24.11 0.35 5.68
CA MET A 316 -24.30 0.90 4.33
C MET A 316 -25.63 0.46 3.68
N PHE A 317 -26.44 -0.31 4.40
CA PHE A 317 -27.71 -0.86 3.94
C PHE A 317 -28.83 -0.55 4.94
N ASP A 318 -30.02 -0.29 4.42
CA ASP A 318 -31.23 -0.24 5.25
C ASP A 318 -31.62 -1.66 5.67
N GLU A 319 -32.37 -1.81 6.77
CA GLU A 319 -32.83 -3.11 7.27
C GLU A 319 -33.65 -3.90 6.24
N ASN A 320 -34.42 -3.19 5.41
CA ASN A 320 -35.22 -3.80 4.34
C ASN A 320 -34.38 -4.28 3.16
N GLU A 321 -33.14 -3.82 3.00
CA GLU A 321 -32.28 -4.18 1.88
C GLU A 321 -31.40 -5.40 2.16
N GLN A 322 -31.18 -5.75 3.43
CA GLN A 322 -30.21 -6.77 3.86
C GLN A 322 -30.85 -7.83 4.74
N SER A 323 -30.35 -9.07 4.77
CA SER A 323 -30.92 -10.11 5.64
C SER A 323 -30.72 -9.78 7.12
N ILE A 324 -31.76 -10.00 7.92
CA ILE A 324 -31.76 -9.87 9.38
C ILE A 324 -31.25 -11.19 9.96
N ILE A 325 -29.94 -11.32 9.96
CA ILE A 325 -29.18 -12.43 10.54
C ILE A 325 -28.34 -11.99 11.75
N TYR A 326 -28.71 -10.84 12.30
CA TYR A 326 -28.15 -10.24 13.50
C TYR A 326 -29.28 -10.02 14.52
N PRO A 327 -28.97 -10.12 15.82
CA PRO A 327 -29.98 -9.91 16.86
C PRO A 327 -30.38 -8.44 16.94
N SER A 328 -31.64 -8.15 17.27
CA SER A 328 -32.14 -6.78 17.44
C SER A 328 -31.41 -5.99 18.54
N ASP A 329 -30.80 -6.68 19.50
CA ASP A 329 -29.97 -6.10 20.55
C ASP A 329 -28.45 -6.16 20.24
N TYR A 330 -28.07 -6.12 18.96
CA TYR A 330 -26.67 -6.15 18.53
C TYR A 330 -25.81 -5.01 19.12
N GLU A 331 -26.40 -3.85 19.41
CA GLU A 331 -25.68 -2.72 20.03
C GLU A 331 -25.19 -3.04 21.45
N ASN A 332 -25.78 -4.03 22.11
CA ASN A 332 -25.38 -4.47 23.44
C ASN A 332 -24.20 -5.47 23.41
N TRP A 333 -23.66 -5.79 22.23
CA TRP A 333 -22.46 -6.64 22.10
C TRP A 333 -21.29 -6.06 22.94
N PRO A 334 -20.54 -6.89 23.69
CA PRO A 334 -20.49 -8.36 23.66
C PRO A 334 -21.49 -9.07 24.59
N TRP A 335 -22.54 -8.38 25.06
CA TRP A 335 -23.58 -8.90 25.95
C TRP A 335 -23.04 -9.43 27.29
N ASP A 336 -22.15 -8.66 27.91
CA ASP A 336 -21.50 -9.02 29.19
C ASP A 336 -22.54 -9.36 30.28
N ASP A 337 -23.64 -8.60 30.35
CA ASP A 337 -24.71 -8.80 31.32
C ASP A 337 -25.58 -10.04 31.04
N ASN A 338 -25.48 -10.64 29.85
CA ASN A 338 -26.22 -11.83 29.44
C ASN A 338 -25.29 -13.00 29.06
N GLY A 339 -24.12 -13.09 29.72
CA GLY A 339 -23.21 -14.22 29.56
C GLY A 339 -22.66 -14.39 28.15
N GLY A 340 -22.49 -13.29 27.41
CA GLY A 340 -21.93 -13.30 26.06
C GLY A 340 -22.93 -13.65 24.96
N LYS A 341 -24.24 -13.54 25.21
CA LYS A 341 -25.29 -13.93 24.27
C LYS A 341 -26.33 -12.82 24.06
N PRO A 342 -26.86 -12.64 22.85
CA PRO A 342 -28.01 -11.76 22.65
C PRO A 342 -29.25 -12.29 23.38
N SER A 343 -30.15 -11.38 23.73
CA SER A 343 -31.48 -11.74 24.25
C SER A 343 -32.45 -12.13 23.13
N ASP A 344 -32.27 -11.54 21.95
CA ASP A 344 -32.96 -11.93 20.74
C ASP A 344 -32.40 -13.25 20.18
N THR A 345 -33.29 -14.14 19.74
CA THR A 345 -32.98 -15.45 19.16
C THR A 345 -33.37 -15.56 17.69
N HIS A 346 -34.08 -14.56 17.14
CA HIS A 346 -34.63 -14.57 15.79
C HIS A 346 -33.67 -13.87 14.81
N TYR A 347 -32.46 -14.41 14.68
CA TYR A 347 -31.42 -13.83 13.83
C TYR A 347 -30.75 -14.88 12.92
N TYR A 348 -31.55 -15.82 12.42
CA TYR A 348 -31.18 -16.84 11.45
C TYR A 348 -32.15 -16.85 10.27
N TRP A 349 -31.78 -17.60 9.23
CA TRP A 349 -32.73 -18.01 8.20
C TRP A 349 -33.59 -19.17 8.70
N SER A 350 -34.78 -19.28 8.13
CA SER A 350 -35.65 -20.39 8.38
C SER A 350 -35.15 -21.67 7.73
N ASN A 351 -35.39 -22.80 8.36
CA ASN A 351 -34.93 -24.09 7.88
C ASN A 351 -35.67 -24.55 6.61
N LEU A 352 -35.02 -25.44 5.85
CA LEU A 352 -35.71 -26.20 4.83
C LEU A 352 -36.61 -27.26 5.46
N SER A 353 -37.69 -27.62 4.76
CA SER A 353 -38.70 -28.57 5.27
C SER A 353 -38.16 -29.96 5.62
N TRP A 354 -37.01 -30.33 5.06
CA TRP A 354 -36.35 -31.61 5.24
C TRP A 354 -35.08 -31.54 6.11
N ASP A 355 -34.57 -30.34 6.43
CA ASP A 355 -33.43 -30.15 7.33
C ASP A 355 -33.85 -29.43 8.61
N SER A 356 -33.84 -30.15 9.73
CA SER A 356 -34.13 -29.56 11.03
C SER A 356 -32.95 -28.78 11.63
N ASN A 357 -31.75 -28.82 11.04
CA ASN A 357 -30.57 -28.13 11.57
C ASN A 357 -30.48 -26.68 11.09
N GLY A 358 -30.94 -26.41 9.87
CA GLY A 358 -30.99 -25.08 9.27
C GLY A 358 -29.63 -24.59 8.80
N PHE A 359 -29.65 -23.41 8.19
CA PHE A 359 -28.46 -22.81 7.61
C PHE A 359 -27.47 -22.30 8.66
N THR A 360 -26.21 -22.64 8.48
CA THR A 360 -25.10 -21.92 9.12
C THR A 360 -24.85 -20.58 8.41
N LYS A 361 -24.08 -19.70 9.07
CA LYS A 361 -23.69 -18.38 8.57
C LYS A 361 -22.33 -18.47 7.86
N GLY A 362 -22.36 -18.80 6.57
CA GLY A 362 -21.18 -18.98 5.74
C GLY A 362 -20.49 -17.65 5.41
N HIS A 363 -19.22 -17.51 5.78
CA HIS A 363 -18.42 -16.31 5.46
C HIS A 363 -17.81 -16.40 4.06
N LEU A 364 -17.99 -15.34 3.25
CA LEU A 364 -17.33 -15.21 1.95
C LEU A 364 -15.88 -14.68 2.12
N LEU A 365 -15.69 -13.65 2.95
CA LEU A 365 -14.41 -13.27 3.57
C LEU A 365 -14.39 -13.70 5.02
N ARG A 366 -13.36 -14.43 5.44
CA ARG A 366 -13.30 -14.98 6.80
C ARG A 366 -12.84 -13.96 7.80
N SER A 367 -13.36 -14.12 9.02
CA SER A 367 -12.84 -13.41 10.18
C SER A 367 -11.35 -13.68 10.42
N ASP A 368 -10.85 -14.92 10.24
CA ASP A 368 -9.42 -15.21 10.50
C ASP A 368 -8.48 -14.60 9.46
N ASP A 369 -8.97 -14.30 8.25
CA ASP A 369 -8.22 -13.55 7.23
C ASP A 369 -8.12 -12.04 7.57
N ARG A 370 -8.80 -11.61 8.64
CA ARG A 370 -8.89 -10.22 9.13
C ARG A 370 -8.61 -10.15 10.63
N ARG A 371 -7.46 -10.69 11.06
CA ARG A 371 -7.13 -10.79 12.50
C ARG A 371 -7.15 -9.44 13.19
N GLY A 372 -7.70 -9.43 14.40
CA GLY A 372 -7.91 -8.20 15.16
C GLY A 372 -9.17 -8.28 15.98
N ALA A 373 -9.25 -9.25 16.89
CA ALA A 373 -10.43 -9.47 17.73
C ALA A 373 -10.94 -8.15 18.35
N GLY A 374 -12.24 -7.87 18.16
CA GLY A 374 -12.91 -6.65 18.63
C GLY A 374 -12.51 -5.37 17.90
N LYS A 375 -11.79 -5.45 16.78
CA LYS A 375 -11.46 -4.30 15.92
C LYS A 375 -12.31 -4.32 14.66
N GLU A 376 -12.53 -3.14 14.11
CA GLU A 376 -13.38 -2.93 12.93
C GLU A 376 -13.00 -3.83 11.74
N ILE A 377 -11.70 -4.04 11.49
CA ILE A 377 -11.20 -4.93 10.42
C ILE A 377 -11.81 -6.34 10.51
N ASN A 378 -11.98 -6.86 11.73
CA ASN A 378 -12.56 -8.17 11.98
C ASN A 378 -14.08 -8.12 12.13
N ILE A 379 -14.63 -7.09 12.79
CA ILE A 379 -16.07 -6.93 13.00
C ILE A 379 -16.83 -6.85 11.67
N GLN A 380 -16.27 -6.15 10.68
CA GLN A 380 -16.88 -6.02 9.35
C GLN A 380 -17.08 -7.36 8.64
N THR A 381 -16.35 -8.42 8.99
CA THR A 381 -16.56 -9.74 8.36
C THR A 381 -17.88 -10.39 8.79
N PHE A 382 -18.59 -9.85 9.79
CA PHE A 382 -19.86 -10.39 10.31
C PHE A 382 -21.09 -9.61 9.81
N TYR A 383 -20.92 -8.73 8.82
CA TYR A 383 -22.03 -8.02 8.19
C TYR A 383 -22.79 -8.93 7.21
N PRO A 384 -24.12 -8.79 7.08
CA PRO A 384 -24.92 -9.57 6.11
C PRO A 384 -24.38 -9.53 4.68
N THR A 385 -23.72 -8.43 4.29
CA THR A 385 -23.08 -8.30 2.98
C THR A 385 -21.94 -9.28 2.70
N ASN A 386 -21.46 -9.97 3.73
CA ASN A 386 -20.39 -10.95 3.64
C ASN A 386 -20.83 -12.38 4.03
N ILE A 387 -22.12 -12.57 4.32
CA ILE A 387 -22.63 -13.80 4.91
C ILE A 387 -23.76 -14.36 4.05
N ALA A 388 -23.64 -15.62 3.68
CA ALA A 388 -24.65 -16.35 2.93
C ALA A 388 -25.17 -17.56 3.74
N PRO A 389 -26.42 -18.01 3.53
CA PRO A 389 -26.92 -19.22 4.12
C PRO A 389 -26.17 -20.44 3.57
N GLU A 390 -25.66 -21.25 4.48
CA GLU A 390 -24.87 -22.45 4.21
C GLU A 390 -25.53 -23.67 4.86
N GLU A 391 -26.24 -24.49 4.06
CA GLU A 391 -27.05 -25.62 4.58
C GLU A 391 -26.13 -26.75 5.04
N PHE A 392 -25.25 -27.19 4.16
CA PHE A 392 -24.21 -28.16 4.46
C PHE A 392 -23.21 -28.21 3.30
N LEU A 393 -22.15 -27.41 3.39
CA LEU A 393 -21.00 -27.58 2.53
C LEU A 393 -20.22 -28.76 3.09
N TYR A 394 -19.87 -29.73 2.23
CA TYR A 394 -19.00 -30.87 2.54
C TYR A 394 -18.05 -30.51 3.68
N PRO A 395 -18.21 -31.06 4.90
CA PRO A 395 -17.72 -30.43 6.14
C PRO A 395 -16.20 -30.15 6.14
N ASP A 396 -15.47 -30.79 5.24
CA ASP A 396 -14.04 -30.64 5.07
C ASP A 396 -13.61 -29.68 3.94
N ILE A 397 -14.44 -29.32 2.95
CA ILE A 397 -13.95 -28.62 1.73
C ILE A 397 -13.72 -27.13 1.96
N HIS A 398 -14.67 -26.45 2.61
CA HIS A 398 -14.48 -25.04 2.97
C HIS A 398 -13.27 -24.92 3.88
N ALA A 399 -13.19 -25.71 4.95
CA ALA A 399 -12.04 -25.78 5.85
C ALA A 399 -10.71 -26.10 5.13
N GLN A 400 -10.73 -26.93 4.08
CA GLN A 400 -9.54 -27.20 3.24
C GLN A 400 -9.12 -25.97 2.42
N LEU A 401 -10.04 -25.34 1.67
CA LEU A 401 -9.75 -24.10 0.91
C LEU A 401 -9.21 -23.01 1.83
N GLU A 402 -9.83 -22.92 2.99
CA GLU A 402 -9.48 -22.04 4.08
C GLU A 402 -8.06 -22.23 4.59
N SER A 403 -7.68 -23.49 4.87
CA SER A 403 -6.33 -23.85 5.31
C SER A 403 -5.31 -23.58 4.21
N LEU A 404 -5.61 -23.97 2.97
CA LEU A 404 -4.74 -23.72 1.80
C LEU A 404 -4.47 -22.24 1.61
N LEU A 405 -5.49 -21.39 1.71
CA LEU A 405 -5.32 -19.94 1.60
C LEU A 405 -4.38 -19.42 2.68
N SER A 406 -4.67 -19.69 3.96
CA SER A 406 -3.95 -19.09 5.09
C SER A 406 -2.55 -19.68 5.31
N GLU A 407 -2.35 -20.96 5.00
CA GLU A 407 -1.11 -21.68 5.31
C GLU A 407 -0.17 -21.78 4.11
N ASN A 408 -0.70 -21.82 2.88
CA ASN A 408 0.09 -22.15 1.69
C ASN A 408 0.09 -21.05 0.63
N TRP A 409 -1.02 -20.34 0.45
CA TRP A 409 -1.17 -19.44 -0.69
C TRP A 409 -0.91 -17.97 -0.38
N VAL A 410 -1.11 -17.50 0.85
CA VAL A 410 -0.68 -16.15 1.23
C VAL A 410 0.86 -16.06 1.12
N CYS A 411 1.34 -15.03 0.44
CA CYS A 411 2.76 -14.84 0.14
C CYS A 411 3.21 -13.39 0.40
N SER A 412 4.42 -13.04 -0.04
CA SER A 412 4.94 -11.67 0.09
C SER A 412 4.22 -10.70 -0.85
N ASP A 413 3.86 -11.17 -2.05
CA ASP A 413 2.92 -10.46 -2.92
C ASP A 413 1.48 -10.67 -2.42
N THR A 414 0.55 -9.87 -2.92
CA THR A 414 -0.88 -9.99 -2.61
C THR A 414 -1.51 -11.20 -3.31
N VAL A 415 -2.35 -11.94 -2.60
CA VAL A 415 -3.32 -12.87 -3.20
C VAL A 415 -4.65 -12.16 -3.34
N TYR A 416 -5.24 -12.22 -4.52
CA TYR A 416 -6.49 -11.57 -4.87
C TYR A 416 -7.60 -12.61 -4.87
N VAL A 417 -8.67 -12.37 -4.11
CA VAL A 417 -9.74 -13.34 -3.90
C VAL A 417 -11.09 -12.75 -4.27
N VAL A 418 -11.91 -13.54 -4.98
CA VAL A 418 -13.34 -13.29 -5.14
C VAL A 418 -14.08 -14.52 -4.66
N SER A 419 -14.89 -14.37 -3.61
CA SER A 419 -15.81 -15.42 -3.15
C SER A 419 -17.23 -14.98 -3.49
N GLY A 420 -18.07 -15.88 -4.00
CA GLY A 420 -19.42 -15.52 -4.38
C GLY A 420 -20.43 -16.65 -4.36
N CYS A 421 -21.63 -16.30 -4.75
CA CYS A 421 -22.84 -17.11 -4.69
C CYS A 421 -23.50 -17.12 -6.07
N TRP A 422 -24.01 -18.28 -6.48
CA TRP A 422 -24.82 -18.40 -7.69
C TRP A 422 -26.22 -18.89 -7.36
N TYR A 423 -27.21 -18.27 -8.01
CA TYR A 423 -28.63 -18.49 -7.80
C TYR A 423 -29.25 -19.00 -9.09
N ASP A 424 -29.41 -20.31 -9.19
CA ASP A 424 -30.03 -20.95 -10.35
C ASP A 424 -31.53 -20.69 -10.36
N SER A 425 -31.97 -19.81 -11.26
CA SER A 425 -33.37 -19.42 -11.40
C SER A 425 -34.32 -20.59 -11.68
N SER A 426 -33.81 -21.72 -12.19
CA SER A 426 -34.59 -22.93 -12.45
C SER A 426 -34.80 -23.80 -11.20
N ALA A 427 -34.04 -23.56 -10.13
CA ALA A 427 -34.02 -24.34 -8.91
C ALA A 427 -34.01 -23.45 -7.65
N GLU A 428 -34.75 -22.34 -7.70
CA GLU A 428 -34.76 -21.34 -6.63
C GLU A 428 -35.34 -21.90 -5.31
N VAL A 429 -34.59 -21.71 -4.22
CA VAL A 429 -35.00 -22.10 -2.86
C VAL A 429 -35.15 -20.84 -2.01
N LYS A 430 -36.31 -20.69 -1.37
CA LYS A 430 -36.68 -19.52 -0.58
C LYS A 430 -36.86 -19.87 0.88
N VAL A 431 -36.30 -19.03 1.74
CA VAL A 431 -36.40 -19.09 3.20
C VAL A 431 -36.77 -17.72 3.74
N ARG A 432 -36.94 -17.58 5.06
CA ARG A 432 -37.16 -16.28 5.70
C ARG A 432 -36.07 -15.95 6.70
N ASP A 433 -35.56 -14.72 6.70
CA ASP A 433 -34.67 -14.24 7.76
C ASP A 433 -35.44 -13.90 9.04
N ALA A 434 -34.79 -13.23 10.00
CA ALA A 434 -35.36 -12.86 11.30
C ALA A 434 -36.10 -14.05 11.95
N SER A 435 -35.50 -15.24 11.85
CA SER A 435 -36.08 -16.50 12.24
C SER A 435 -35.26 -17.19 13.31
N ASN A 436 -35.97 -17.96 14.13
CA ASN A 436 -35.40 -18.92 15.06
C ASN A 436 -35.66 -20.33 14.49
N TRP A 437 -34.99 -20.65 13.39
CA TRP A 437 -35.18 -21.88 12.59
C TRP A 437 -36.59 -22.03 11.98
N SER A 438 -37.51 -22.78 12.58
CA SER A 438 -38.84 -22.98 11.98
C SER A 438 -39.83 -21.84 12.26
N ASP A 439 -39.41 -20.82 13.02
CA ASP A 439 -40.28 -19.76 13.54
C ASP A 439 -39.80 -18.37 13.07
N PRO A 440 -40.27 -17.89 11.91
CA PRO A 440 -39.93 -16.56 11.40
C PRO A 440 -40.75 -15.46 12.11
N THR A 441 -40.14 -14.32 12.41
CA THR A 441 -40.82 -13.21 13.08
C THR A 441 -41.84 -12.55 12.15
N GLU A 442 -43.11 -12.57 12.54
CA GLU A 442 -44.19 -11.94 11.77
C GLU A 442 -44.01 -10.40 11.70
N GLY A 443 -44.12 -9.82 10.51
CA GLY A 443 -44.00 -8.38 10.28
C GLY A 443 -42.57 -7.83 10.28
N LEU A 444 -41.56 -8.67 10.58
CA LEU A 444 -40.13 -8.33 10.50
C LEU A 444 -39.41 -9.16 9.44
N SER A 445 -39.68 -10.48 9.41
CA SER A 445 -39.03 -11.40 8.47
C SER A 445 -39.38 -11.12 7.01
N LYS A 446 -38.42 -11.36 6.13
CA LYS A 446 -38.52 -11.25 4.68
C LYS A 446 -37.95 -12.47 3.98
N GLU A 447 -38.39 -12.66 2.74
CA GLU A 447 -37.98 -13.76 1.91
C GLU A 447 -36.52 -13.58 1.47
N CYS A 448 -35.71 -14.63 1.64
CA CYS A 448 -34.34 -14.68 1.17
C CYS A 448 -34.18 -15.86 0.20
N VAL A 449 -33.42 -15.68 -0.87
CA VAL A 449 -33.10 -16.76 -1.81
C VAL A 449 -31.79 -17.41 -1.40
N VAL A 450 -31.79 -18.73 -1.24
CA VAL A 450 -30.61 -19.52 -0.86
C VAL A 450 -29.75 -19.77 -2.11
N PRO A 451 -28.42 -19.58 -2.05
CA PRO A 451 -27.56 -19.86 -3.20
C PRO A 451 -27.47 -21.36 -3.47
N ASN A 452 -27.67 -21.76 -4.72
CA ASN A 452 -27.51 -23.15 -5.15
C ASN A 452 -26.03 -23.58 -5.13
N TYR A 453 -25.14 -22.62 -5.41
CA TYR A 453 -23.70 -22.83 -5.43
C TYR A 453 -22.98 -21.66 -4.78
N GLN A 454 -21.81 -21.95 -4.22
CA GLN A 454 -20.81 -20.96 -3.90
C GLN A 454 -19.60 -21.16 -4.81
N PHE A 455 -18.83 -20.09 -5.03
CA PHE A 455 -17.57 -20.16 -5.75
C PHE A 455 -16.48 -19.37 -5.06
N LYS A 456 -15.23 -19.80 -5.25
CA LYS A 456 -14.04 -19.05 -4.81
C LYS A 456 -13.02 -19.00 -5.93
N LEU A 457 -12.51 -17.81 -6.20
CA LEU A 457 -11.56 -17.49 -7.24
C LEU A 457 -10.32 -16.88 -6.61
N TYR A 458 -9.15 -17.32 -7.05
CA TYR A 458 -7.86 -16.86 -6.56
C TYR A 458 -6.96 -16.46 -7.72
N LEU A 459 -6.28 -15.32 -7.59
CA LEU A 459 -5.24 -14.84 -8.48
C LEU A 459 -4.03 -14.41 -7.67
N ARG A 460 -2.84 -14.85 -8.07
CA ARG A 460 -1.58 -14.38 -7.48
C ARG A 460 -0.42 -14.51 -8.45
N THR A 461 0.69 -13.90 -8.09
CA THR A 461 1.96 -14.17 -8.75
C THR A 461 2.44 -15.58 -8.40
N ARG A 462 3.03 -16.24 -9.39
CA ARG A 462 3.52 -17.62 -9.28
C ARG A 462 4.65 -17.75 -8.28
N SER A 463 5.59 -16.79 -8.27
CA SER A 463 6.68 -16.77 -7.28
C SER A 463 6.22 -16.30 -5.90
N GLY A 464 5.17 -15.48 -5.83
CA GLY A 464 4.71 -14.87 -4.59
C GLY A 464 5.62 -13.79 -4.01
N SER A 465 6.60 -13.29 -4.76
CA SER A 465 7.60 -12.32 -4.30
C SER A 465 8.16 -11.44 -5.43
N THR A 466 7.33 -11.11 -6.42
CA THR A 466 7.73 -10.26 -7.56
C THR A 466 7.86 -8.79 -7.17
N GLY A 467 7.09 -8.33 -6.18
CA GLY A 467 6.92 -6.91 -5.87
C GLY A 467 6.17 -6.11 -6.94
N LYS A 468 5.57 -6.78 -7.93
CA LYS A 468 4.84 -6.16 -9.04
C LYS A 468 3.34 -6.12 -8.76
N ALA A 469 2.66 -5.12 -9.32
CA ALA A 469 1.21 -5.18 -9.52
C ALA A 469 0.87 -6.23 -10.59
N ILE A 470 -0.32 -6.84 -10.55
CA ILE A 470 -0.68 -7.89 -11.53
C ILE A 470 -0.66 -7.38 -12.97
N GLN A 471 -0.96 -6.11 -13.17
CA GLN A 471 -1.05 -5.43 -14.47
C GLN A 471 0.34 -5.25 -15.10
N GLU A 472 1.40 -5.39 -14.30
CA GLU A 472 2.80 -5.35 -14.75
C GLU A 472 3.39 -6.75 -14.93
N CYS A 473 2.67 -7.79 -14.54
CA CYS A 473 3.12 -9.16 -14.67
C CYS A 473 2.84 -9.68 -16.07
N ARG A 474 3.79 -10.42 -16.63
CA ARG A 474 3.51 -11.27 -17.79
C ARG A 474 2.62 -12.43 -17.36
N ALA A 475 1.90 -13.02 -18.30
CA ALA A 475 1.02 -14.16 -18.04
C ALA A 475 1.75 -15.35 -17.39
N ASP A 476 3.00 -15.62 -17.78
CA ASP A 476 3.82 -16.70 -17.19
C ASP A 476 4.22 -16.44 -15.72
N GLU A 477 4.15 -15.18 -15.27
CA GLU A 477 4.40 -14.77 -13.89
C GLU A 477 3.16 -14.87 -12.99
N LEU A 478 1.98 -15.13 -13.57
CA LEU A 478 0.70 -15.21 -12.86
C LEU A 478 0.12 -16.64 -12.87
N MET A 479 -0.77 -16.89 -11.93
CA MET A 479 -1.59 -18.10 -11.89
C MET A 479 -2.95 -17.78 -11.26
N ALA A 480 -4.00 -18.40 -11.80
CA ALA A 480 -5.36 -18.31 -11.27
C ALA A 480 -5.96 -19.72 -11.09
N ILE A 481 -6.95 -19.82 -10.20
CA ILE A 481 -7.78 -21.01 -10.01
C ILE A 481 -9.13 -20.62 -9.42
N GLY A 482 -10.17 -21.34 -9.82
CA GLY A 482 -11.51 -21.24 -9.26
C GLY A 482 -11.98 -22.54 -8.64
N PHE A 483 -12.98 -22.48 -7.76
CA PHE A 483 -13.68 -23.63 -7.21
C PHE A 483 -15.18 -23.42 -7.29
N TRP A 484 -15.91 -24.43 -7.77
CA TRP A 484 -17.37 -24.40 -7.90
C TRP A 484 -18.02 -25.41 -6.95
N LEU A 485 -18.79 -24.93 -5.98
CA LEU A 485 -19.18 -25.67 -4.77
C LEU A 485 -20.71 -25.75 -4.65
N PRO A 486 -21.33 -26.92 -4.93
CA PRO A 486 -22.77 -27.09 -4.79
C PRO A 486 -23.21 -27.21 -3.32
N GLN A 487 -24.37 -26.63 -2.98
CA GLN A 487 -24.96 -26.70 -1.62
C GLN A 487 -25.91 -27.90 -1.38
N ASN A 488 -26.31 -28.63 -2.42
CA ASN A 488 -27.24 -29.78 -2.35
C ASN A 488 -28.56 -29.47 -1.61
N LEU A 489 -29.30 -28.46 -2.08
CA LEU A 489 -30.55 -27.98 -1.47
C LEU A 489 -31.79 -28.89 -1.73
N ASP A 490 -31.58 -30.09 -2.28
CA ASP A 490 -32.63 -31.06 -2.60
C ASP A 490 -32.71 -32.23 -1.59
N GLY A 491 -31.89 -32.20 -0.54
CA GLY A 491 -31.80 -33.26 0.46
C GLY A 491 -31.01 -34.49 -0.01
N ALA A 492 -30.29 -34.40 -1.14
CA ALA A 492 -29.36 -35.43 -1.56
C ALA A 492 -28.21 -35.59 -0.55
N PRO A 493 -27.75 -36.81 -0.27
CA PRO A 493 -26.66 -37.04 0.66
C PRO A 493 -25.37 -36.38 0.17
N THR A 494 -24.70 -35.66 1.05
CA THR A 494 -23.38 -35.09 0.81
C THR A 494 -22.33 -36.19 0.65
N VAL A 495 -21.46 -36.05 -0.35
CA VAL A 495 -20.30 -36.95 -0.53
C VAL A 495 -19.17 -36.54 0.41
N GLU A 496 -19.09 -37.12 1.61
CA GLU A 496 -17.98 -36.86 2.55
C GLU A 496 -16.59 -37.14 1.93
N GLY A 497 -15.59 -36.30 2.25
CA GLY A 497 -14.19 -36.53 1.90
C GLY A 497 -13.80 -36.32 0.42
N GLY A 498 -14.50 -35.43 -0.29
CA GLY A 498 -14.19 -35.09 -1.67
C GLY A 498 -12.81 -34.44 -1.84
N ASP A 499 -12.06 -34.88 -2.85
CA ASP A 499 -10.84 -34.21 -3.31
C ASP A 499 -11.21 -32.83 -3.85
N ILE A 500 -10.70 -31.77 -3.19
CA ILE A 500 -10.89 -30.37 -3.55
C ILE A 500 -10.54 -30.07 -5.02
N ALA A 501 -9.61 -30.84 -5.61
CA ALA A 501 -9.25 -30.75 -7.01
C ALA A 501 -10.41 -31.06 -7.96
N GLY A 502 -11.38 -31.88 -7.55
CA GLY A 502 -12.58 -32.19 -8.34
C GLY A 502 -13.51 -30.98 -8.55
N PHE A 503 -13.44 -30.01 -7.64
CA PHE A 503 -14.22 -28.77 -7.69
C PHE A 503 -13.47 -27.65 -8.41
N ALA A 504 -12.18 -27.83 -8.71
CA ALA A 504 -11.37 -26.84 -9.38
C ALA A 504 -11.86 -26.56 -10.81
N ARG A 505 -11.83 -25.29 -11.20
CA ARG A 505 -12.21 -24.76 -12.52
C ARG A 505 -11.26 -23.64 -12.90
N SER A 506 -11.20 -23.32 -14.20
CA SER A 506 -10.59 -22.06 -14.64
C SER A 506 -11.48 -20.88 -14.25
N VAL A 507 -10.95 -19.67 -14.29
CA VAL A 507 -11.77 -18.47 -14.07
C VAL A 507 -12.83 -18.36 -15.16
N ASP A 508 -12.46 -18.57 -16.43
CA ASP A 508 -13.38 -18.56 -17.56
C ASP A 508 -14.53 -19.56 -17.39
N GLN A 509 -14.25 -20.77 -16.89
CA GLN A 509 -15.30 -21.77 -16.63
C GLN A 509 -16.29 -21.32 -15.56
N ILE A 510 -15.84 -20.55 -14.55
CA ILE A 510 -16.75 -19.99 -13.55
C ILE A 510 -17.56 -18.84 -14.13
N GLU A 511 -16.95 -17.98 -14.96
CA GLU A 511 -17.68 -16.94 -15.72
C GLU A 511 -18.82 -17.57 -16.53
N GLU A 512 -18.53 -18.63 -17.30
CA GLU A 512 -19.53 -19.40 -18.07
C GLU A 512 -20.63 -20.00 -17.17
N LEU A 513 -20.28 -20.59 -16.03
CA LEU A 513 -21.24 -21.17 -15.07
C LEU A 513 -22.14 -20.12 -14.41
N THR A 514 -21.65 -18.89 -14.31
CA THR A 514 -22.40 -17.72 -13.84
C THR A 514 -23.04 -16.92 -14.99
N GLU A 515 -23.27 -17.57 -16.12
CA GLU A 515 -23.93 -17.00 -17.31
C GLU A 515 -23.28 -15.71 -17.81
N GLU A 516 -21.95 -15.57 -17.65
CA GLU A 516 -21.19 -14.40 -18.05
C GLU A 516 -21.67 -13.10 -17.40
N GLU A 517 -22.29 -13.17 -16.22
CA GLU A 517 -22.84 -12.01 -15.52
C GLU A 517 -21.73 -11.02 -15.10
N PHE A 518 -20.57 -11.55 -14.72
CA PHE A 518 -19.39 -10.80 -14.31
C PHE A 518 -18.14 -11.26 -15.05
N GLU A 519 -17.25 -10.31 -15.31
CA GLU A 519 -15.85 -10.58 -15.61
C GLU A 519 -15.03 -10.54 -14.33
N PHE A 520 -14.43 -11.66 -13.96
CA PHE A 520 -13.50 -11.77 -12.85
C PHE A 520 -12.06 -11.51 -13.31
N PHE A 521 -11.29 -10.83 -12.45
CA PHE A 521 -9.92 -10.42 -12.72
C PHE A 521 -9.72 -9.74 -14.09
N PRO A 522 -10.47 -8.66 -14.42
CA PRO A 522 -10.52 -8.08 -15.77
C PRO A 522 -9.17 -7.54 -16.27
N GLU A 523 -8.23 -7.24 -15.37
CA GLU A 523 -6.88 -6.77 -15.73
C GLU A 523 -5.83 -7.88 -15.76
N ALA A 524 -6.21 -9.14 -15.51
CA ALA A 524 -5.33 -10.29 -15.70
C ALA A 524 -5.31 -10.73 -17.17
N PRO A 525 -4.17 -11.23 -17.70
CA PRO A 525 -4.12 -11.77 -19.07
C PRO A 525 -5.11 -12.91 -19.27
N ALA A 526 -5.83 -12.91 -20.39
CA ALA A 526 -6.88 -13.91 -20.68
C ALA A 526 -6.38 -15.36 -20.58
N GLU A 527 -5.15 -15.64 -21.00
CA GLU A 527 -4.55 -16.98 -20.89
C GLU A 527 -4.36 -17.48 -19.44
N VAL A 528 -4.22 -16.56 -18.47
CA VAL A 528 -4.18 -16.87 -17.04
C VAL A 528 -5.57 -17.28 -16.56
N LYS A 529 -6.63 -16.64 -17.06
CA LYS A 529 -8.03 -16.94 -16.70
C LYS A 529 -8.54 -18.23 -17.35
N ALA A 530 -8.09 -18.52 -18.57
CA ALA A 530 -8.46 -19.69 -19.35
C ALA A 530 -7.85 -21.01 -18.84
N SER A 531 -6.85 -20.94 -17.95
CA SER A 531 -6.12 -22.11 -17.49
C SER A 531 -6.03 -22.17 -15.96
N TYR A 532 -5.88 -23.38 -15.45
CA TYR A 532 -5.51 -23.66 -14.06
C TYR A 532 -4.68 -24.94 -14.07
N ASN A 533 -3.69 -25.00 -13.18
CA ASN A 533 -2.86 -26.18 -13.01
C ASN A 533 -2.78 -26.52 -11.52
N LEU A 534 -3.38 -27.65 -11.14
CA LEU A 534 -3.50 -28.09 -9.75
C LEU A 534 -2.13 -28.13 -9.02
N SER A 535 -1.08 -28.58 -9.72
CA SER A 535 0.25 -28.68 -9.12
C SER A 535 0.84 -27.33 -8.72
N ASP A 536 0.47 -26.24 -9.42
CA ASP A 536 0.91 -24.89 -9.08
C ASP A 536 0.32 -24.40 -7.75
N TRP A 537 -0.81 -24.98 -7.36
CA TRP A 537 -1.55 -24.68 -6.13
C TRP A 537 -1.33 -25.72 -5.02
N GLY A 538 -0.48 -26.72 -5.27
CA GLY A 538 -0.20 -27.80 -4.31
C GLY A 538 -1.36 -28.78 -4.15
N LEU A 539 -2.17 -28.95 -5.19
CA LEU A 539 -3.32 -29.86 -5.26
C LEU A 539 -3.04 -31.09 -6.11
#